data_AF-Q038J5-F1
#
_entry.id   AF-Q038J5-F1
#
_cell.length_a   1.000
_cell.length_b   1.000
_cell.length_c   1.000
_cell.angle_alpha   90.00
_cell.angle_beta   90.00
_cell.angle_gamma   90.00
#
_symmetry.space_group_name_H-M   'P 1'
#
loop_
_entity.id
_entity.type
_entity.pdbx_description
1 polymer ?
#
loop_
_entity_poly.entity_id
_entity_poly.type
_entity_poly.pdbx_seq_one_letter_code
_entity_poly.pdbx_strand_id
1 'polypeptide(L)'
;MEIEKNYRMNSLFEFYGPLLTDKQHAYLALYYGDDYSLGEIATEFNVSRQAVYDNIRRTEASLEEYEKKLHLFANYQAQNEAVDTLVSYARTHYPDDKALSTLLERVADQTAK
;
A
#
# COMPACT_ATOMS: atom_id res chain seq x y z
N MET A 1 -1.80 9.45 14.19
CA MET A 1 -0.36 9.26 13.90
C MET A 1 -0.02 7.79 13.71
N GLU A 2 -0.28 6.90 14.67
CA GLU A 2 0.03 5.45 14.51
C GLU A 2 -0.81 4.79 13.40
N ILE A 3 -2.13 5.02 13.37
CA ILE A 3 -3.01 4.49 12.31
C ILE A 3 -2.60 4.95 10.91
N GLU A 4 -2.31 6.25 10.76
CA GLU A 4 -1.90 6.84 9.48
C GLU A 4 -0.55 6.28 9.01
N LYS A 5 0.40 6.12 9.93
CA LYS A 5 1.68 5.47 9.64
C LYS A 5 1.48 4.02 9.21
N ASN A 6 0.62 3.27 9.92
CA ASN A 6 0.36 1.87 9.62
C ASN A 6 -0.30 1.72 8.24
N TYR A 7 -1.30 2.55 7.93
CA TYR A 7 -1.91 2.58 6.61
C TYR A 7 -0.88 2.88 5.52
N ARG A 8 -0.07 3.93 5.70
CA ARG A 8 0.99 4.29 4.76
C ARG A 8 1.96 3.14 4.55
N MET A 9 2.43 2.50 5.62
CA MET A 9 3.40 1.41 5.52
C MET A 9 2.82 0.18 4.84
N ASN A 10 1.56 -0.15 5.10
CA ASN A 10 0.83 -1.21 4.40
C ASN A 10 0.75 -0.93 2.90
N SER A 11 0.32 0.27 2.51
CA SER A 11 0.29 0.63 1.09
C SER A 11 1.68 0.58 0.46
N LEU A 12 2.71 1.13 1.10
CA LEU A 12 4.07 1.04 0.58
C LEU A 12 4.55 -0.41 0.45
N PHE A 13 4.17 -1.28 1.38
CA PHE A 13 4.50 -2.69 1.33
C PHE A 13 3.79 -3.42 0.18
N GLU A 14 2.54 -3.08 -0.13
CA GLU A 14 1.83 -3.62 -1.32
C GLU A 14 2.56 -3.24 -2.61
N PHE A 15 3.04 -2.00 -2.74
CA PHE A 15 3.71 -1.52 -3.95
C PHE A 15 5.17 -1.99 -4.09
N TYR A 16 5.91 -2.05 -2.97
CA TYR A 16 7.36 -2.24 -2.99
C TYR A 16 7.84 -3.49 -2.25
N GLY A 17 6.94 -4.26 -1.66
CA GLY A 17 7.22 -5.54 -0.99
C GLY A 17 8.12 -6.47 -1.81
N PRO A 18 7.88 -6.66 -3.13
CA PRO A 18 8.73 -7.49 -3.99
C PRO A 18 10.20 -7.02 -4.13
N LEU A 19 10.53 -5.78 -3.74
CA LEU A 19 11.90 -5.25 -3.76
C LEU A 19 12.66 -5.51 -2.44
N LEU A 20 11.98 -6.05 -1.44
CA LEU A 20 12.56 -6.35 -0.14
C LEU A 20 13.26 -7.70 -0.16
N THR A 21 14.26 -7.87 0.72
CA THR A 21 14.79 -9.20 0.99
C THR A 21 13.74 -10.08 1.68
N ASP A 22 13.83 -11.40 1.51
CA ASP A 22 12.88 -12.36 2.10
C ASP A 22 12.64 -12.12 3.60
N LYS A 23 13.71 -11.81 4.35
CA LYS A 23 13.62 -11.53 5.79
C LYS A 23 12.85 -10.25 6.10
N GLN A 24 13.10 -9.19 5.34
CA GLN A 24 12.40 -7.92 5.51
C GLN A 24 10.92 -8.04 5.15
N HIS A 25 10.63 -8.72 4.04
CA HIS A 25 9.28 -9.03 3.61
C HIS A 25 8.54 -9.83 4.68
N ALA A 26 9.13 -10.91 5.20
CA ALA A 26 8.52 -11.74 6.22
C ALA A 26 8.23 -10.95 7.51
N TYR A 27 9.15 -10.10 7.97
CA TYR A 27 8.94 -9.30 9.18
C TYR A 27 7.81 -8.28 9.01
N LEU A 28 7.75 -7.58 7.87
CA LEU A 28 6.66 -6.64 7.63
C LEU A 28 5.31 -7.33 7.42
N ALA A 29 5.27 -8.45 6.69
CA ALA A 29 4.04 -9.23 6.51
C ALA A 29 3.44 -9.66 7.85
N LEU A 30 4.26 -10.19 8.76
CA LEU A 30 3.79 -10.56 10.09
C LEU A 30 3.39 -9.34 10.94
N TYR A 31 4.21 -8.28 10.93
CA TYR A 31 3.97 -7.12 11.79
C TYR A 31 2.77 -6.27 11.36
N TYR A 32 2.63 -6.02 10.06
CA TYR A 32 1.61 -5.12 9.51
C TYR A 32 0.42 -5.83 8.86
N GLY A 33 0.63 -7.05 8.35
CA GLY A 33 -0.42 -7.85 7.70
C GLY A 33 -1.13 -8.78 8.68
N ASP A 34 -0.37 -9.50 9.52
CA ASP A 34 -0.91 -10.49 10.46
C ASP A 34 -1.01 -9.97 11.92
N ASP A 35 -0.72 -8.69 12.16
CA ASP A 35 -0.76 -8.02 13.47
C ASP A 35 0.11 -8.67 14.58
N TYR A 36 1.20 -9.35 14.21
CA TYR A 36 2.13 -9.93 15.18
C TYR A 36 2.87 -8.84 15.95
N SER A 37 3.06 -9.04 17.25
CA SER A 37 3.97 -8.23 18.04
C SER A 37 5.43 -8.54 17.71
N LEU A 38 6.32 -7.57 17.97
CA LEU A 38 7.77 -7.76 17.83
C LEU A 38 8.31 -8.95 18.62
N GLY A 39 7.66 -9.31 19.74
CA GLY A 39 8.04 -10.45 20.57
C GLY A 39 7.65 -11.80 19.95
N GLU A 40 6.48 -11.86 19.31
CA GLU A 40 6.03 -13.05 18.58
C GLU A 40 6.94 -13.31 17.38
N ILE A 41 7.23 -12.28 16.59
CA ILE A 41 8.18 -12.39 15.46
C ILE A 41 9.58 -12.79 15.96
N ALA A 42 10.05 -12.19 17.06
CA ALA A 42 11.35 -12.53 17.61
C ALA A 42 11.44 -14.01 18.02
N THR A 43 10.36 -14.53 18.61
CA THR A 43 10.24 -15.94 19.00
C THR A 43 10.22 -16.85 17.76
N GLU A 44 9.39 -16.54 16.77
CA GLU A 44 9.23 -17.30 15.53
C GLU A 44 10.56 -17.44 14.77
N PHE A 45 11.34 -16.35 14.68
CA PHE A 45 12.62 -16.35 13.96
C PHE A 45 13.85 -16.63 14.85
N ASN A 46 13.64 -16.94 16.14
CA ASN A 46 14.70 -17.15 17.13
C ASN A 46 15.76 -16.03 17.13
N VAL A 47 15.31 -14.78 17.17
CA VAL A 47 16.14 -13.56 17.23
C VAL A 47 15.72 -12.70 18.43
N SER A 48 16.48 -11.65 18.73
CA SER A 48 16.08 -10.70 19.77
C SER A 48 14.95 -9.79 19.27
N ARG A 49 14.07 -9.36 20.19
CA ARG A 49 13.05 -8.33 19.91
C ARG A 49 13.66 -7.05 19.33
N GLN A 50 14.87 -6.68 19.77
CA GLN A 50 15.59 -5.53 19.26
C GLN A 50 16.02 -5.72 17.80
N ALA A 51 16.47 -6.93 17.43
CA ALA A 51 16.85 -7.23 16.05
C ALA A 51 15.64 -7.15 15.09
N VAL A 52 14.45 -7.58 15.53
CA VAL A 52 13.20 -7.41 14.75
C VAL A 52 12.87 -5.93 14.60
N TYR A 53 12.88 -5.17 15.70
CA TYR A 53 12.60 -3.74 15.68
C TYR A 53 13.52 -2.97 14.72
N ASP A 54 14.83 -3.19 14.83
CA ASP A 54 15.82 -2.51 13.99
C ASP A 54 15.66 -2.86 12.51
N ASN A 55 15.29 -4.11 12.21
CA ASN A 55 15.03 -4.56 10.85
C ASN A 55 13.77 -3.91 10.28
N ILE A 56 12.65 -3.93 11.00
CA ILE A 56 11.40 -3.27 10.58
C ILE A 56 11.67 -1.79 10.33
N ARG A 57 12.28 -1.08 11.27
CA ARG A 57 12.58 0.35 11.12
C ARG A 57 13.46 0.65 9.91
N ARG A 58 14.47 -0.20 9.62
CA ARG A 58 15.30 -0.04 8.42
C ARG A 58 14.49 -0.28 7.15
N THR A 59 13.60 -1.25 7.18
CA THR A 59 12.76 -1.62 6.04
C THR A 59 11.73 -0.53 5.75
N GLU A 60 11.09 0.05 6.77
CA GLU A 60 10.24 1.24 6.65
C GLU A 60 10.98 2.37 5.92
N ALA A 61 12.24 2.64 6.30
CA ALA A 61 13.05 3.67 5.66
C ALA A 61 13.38 3.34 4.19
N SER A 62 13.61 2.07 3.86
CA SER A 62 13.81 1.64 2.47
C SER A 62 12.53 1.84 1.63
N LEU A 63 11.36 1.49 2.17
CA LEU A 63 10.08 1.65 1.49
C LEU A 63 9.78 3.13 1.19
N GLU A 64 10.04 4.02 2.15
CA GLU A 64 9.92 5.47 1.94
C GLU A 64 10.88 5.99 0.87
N GLU A 65 12.12 5.48 0.85
CA GLU A 65 13.11 5.86 -0.16
C GLU A 65 12.74 5.36 -1.57
N TYR A 66 12.11 4.19 -1.66
CA TYR A 66 11.55 3.70 -2.92
C TYR A 66 10.41 4.59 -3.40
N GLU A 67 9.47 4.94 -2.52
CA GLU A 67 8.38 5.85 -2.88
C GLU A 67 8.87 7.22 -3.32
N LYS A 68 9.88 7.76 -2.64
CA LYS A 68 10.50 9.03 -3.01
C LYS A 68 11.14 9.01 -4.40
N LYS A 69 11.54 7.85 -4.91
CA LYS A 69 12.20 7.70 -6.21
C LYS A 69 11.25 7.29 -7.33
N LEU A 70 10.27 6.44 -7.01
CA LEU A 70 9.44 5.75 -7.99
C LEU A 70 8.02 6.27 -8.04
N HIS A 71 7.52 6.85 -6.94
CA HIS A 71 6.21 7.49 -6.84
C HIS A 71 5.03 6.58 -7.23
N LEU A 72 5.16 5.26 -7.12
CA LEU A 72 4.10 4.34 -7.57
C LEU A 72 2.83 4.52 -6.74
N PHE A 73 2.96 4.67 -5.42
CA PHE A 73 1.81 4.86 -4.56
C PHE A 73 1.18 6.25 -4.78
N ALA A 74 1.99 7.32 -4.84
CA ALA A 74 1.47 8.65 -5.13
C ALA A 74 0.78 8.76 -6.50
N ASN A 75 1.35 8.15 -7.54
CA ASN A 75 0.76 8.12 -8.88
C ASN A 75 -0.56 7.34 -8.89
N TYR A 76 -0.61 6.21 -8.19
CA TYR A 76 -1.83 5.42 -8.01
C TYR A 76 -2.94 6.24 -7.32
N GLN A 77 -2.61 6.94 -6.23
CA GLN A 77 -3.58 7.80 -5.53
C GLN A 77 -4.11 8.91 -6.44
N ALA A 78 -3.22 9.61 -7.15
CA ALA A 78 -3.60 10.67 -8.07
C ALA A 78 -4.48 10.16 -9.24
N GLN A 79 -4.17 8.96 -9.74
CA GLN A 79 -4.95 8.33 -10.79
C GLN A 79 -6.36 7.95 -10.30
N ASN A 80 -6.46 7.37 -9.10
CA ASN A 80 -7.76 7.04 -8.52
C ASN A 80 -8.60 8.28 -8.23
N GLU A 81 -8.01 9.35 -7.69
CA GLU A 81 -8.70 10.62 -7.47
C GLU A 81 -9.23 11.23 -8.78
N ALA A 82 -8.44 11.16 -9.86
CA ALA A 82 -8.85 11.61 -11.18
C ALA A 82 -10.02 10.78 -11.72
N VAL A 83 -9.99 9.45 -11.56
CA VAL A 83 -11.07 8.55 -11.97
C VAL A 83 -12.33 8.81 -11.15
N ASP A 84 -12.23 8.94 -9.83
CA ASP A 84 -13.37 9.23 -8.96
C ASP A 84 -14.04 10.56 -9.32
N THR A 85 -13.23 11.58 -9.62
CA THR A 85 -13.72 12.88 -10.09
C THR A 85 -14.47 12.75 -11.42
N LEU A 86 -13.91 12.00 -12.38
CA LEU A 86 -14.55 11.74 -13.68
C LEU A 86 -15.87 10.98 -13.53
N VAL A 87 -15.89 9.94 -12.68
CA VAL A 87 -17.08 9.15 -12.39
C VAL A 87 -18.16 10.03 -11.78
N SER A 88 -17.80 10.86 -10.80
CA SER A 88 -18.73 11.80 -10.14
C SER A 88 -19.33 12.79 -11.14
N TYR A 89 -18.48 13.42 -11.96
CA TYR A 89 -18.92 14.35 -13.00
C TYR A 89 -19.86 13.68 -14.01
N ALA A 90 -19.49 12.50 -14.50
CA ALA A 90 -20.31 11.77 -15.46
C ALA A 90 -21.67 11.37 -14.89
N ARG A 91 -21.73 10.91 -13.64
CA ARG A 91 -22.99 10.59 -12.95
C ARG A 91 -23.89 11.82 -12.78
N THR A 92 -23.32 12.99 -12.54
CA THR A 92 -24.07 14.24 -12.41
C THR A 92 -24.61 14.75 -13.75
N HIS A 93 -23.81 14.68 -14.82
CA HIS A 93 -24.14 15.33 -16.10
C HIS A 93 -24.74 14.38 -17.16
N TYR A 94 -24.47 13.08 -17.06
CA TYR A 94 -24.86 12.07 -18.03
C TYR A 94 -25.44 10.80 -17.37
N PRO A 95 -26.44 10.91 -16.47
CA PRO A 95 -26.95 9.78 -15.68
C PRO A 95 -27.57 8.67 -16.54
N ASP A 96 -28.13 9.00 -17.70
CA ASP A 96 -28.77 8.03 -18.61
C ASP A 96 -27.80 7.42 -19.64
N ASP A 97 -26.54 7.88 -19.69
CA ASP A 97 -25.53 7.33 -20.60
C ASP A 97 -24.95 6.02 -20.05
N LYS A 98 -25.62 4.93 -20.41
CA LYS A 98 -25.20 3.57 -20.05
C LYS A 98 -23.85 3.19 -20.64
N ALA A 99 -23.51 3.68 -21.83
CA ALA A 99 -22.24 3.35 -22.49
C ALA A 99 -21.08 4.03 -21.76
N LEU A 100 -21.24 5.30 -21.39
CA LEU A 100 -20.27 6.04 -20.58
C LEU A 100 -20.09 5.38 -19.21
N SER A 101 -21.18 4.97 -18.57
CA SER A 101 -21.12 4.28 -17.27
C SER A 101 -20.29 2.98 -17.35
N THR A 102 -20.52 2.15 -18.38
CA THR A 102 -19.72 0.94 -18.59
C THR A 102 -18.25 1.23 -18.91
N LEU A 103 -17.94 2.30 -19.65
CA LEU A 103 -16.56 2.71 -19.92
C LEU A 103 -15.86 3.16 -18.63
N LEU A 104 -16.55 3.90 -17.78
CA LEU A 104 -16.03 4.37 -16.49
C LEU A 104 -15.76 3.22 -15.52
N GLU A 105 -16.67 2.23 -15.45
CA GLU A 105 -16.46 1.01 -14.66
C GLU A 105 -15.18 0.28 -15.08
N ARG A 106 -14.93 0.15 -16.40
CA ARG A 106 -13.70 -0.48 -16.89
C ARG A 106 -12.43 0.29 -16.53
N VAL A 107 -12.48 1.63 -16.55
CA VAL A 107 -11.33 2.45 -16.17
C VAL A 107 -11.08 2.33 -14.67
N ALA A 108 -12.12 2.37 -13.84
CA ALA A 108 -12.00 2.17 -12.40
C ALA A 108 -11.46 0.77 -12.03
N ASP A 109 -11.88 -0.28 -12.74
CA ASP A 109 -11.37 -1.64 -12.52
C ASP A 109 -9.89 -1.79 -12.91
N GLN A 110 -9.39 -0.97 -13.84
CA GLN A 110 -7.98 -0.98 -14.24
C GLN A 110 -7.08 -0.26 -13.24
N THR A 111 -7.62 0.68 -12.47
CA THR A 111 -6.86 1.41 -11.44
C THR A 111 -6.90 0.73 -10.08
N ALA A 112 -7.74 -0.28 -9.88
CA ALA A 112 -7.80 -1.05 -8.63
C ALA A 112 -6.83 -2.26 -8.59
N LYS A 113 -6.03 -2.48 -9.64
CA LYS A 113 -5.04 -3.57 -9.75
C LYS A 113 -3.62 -3.02 -9.70
#